data_AF-A0A2J6SNF1-F1
#
_entry.id   AF-A0A2J6SNF1-F1
#
_cell.length_a   1.000
_cell.length_b   1.000
_cell.length_c   1.000
_cell.angle_alpha   90.00
_cell.angle_beta   90.00
_cell.angle_gamma   90.00
#
_symmetry.space_group_name_H-M   'P 1'
#
loop_
_entity.id
_entity.type
_entity.pdbx_description
1 polymer ?
#
loop_
_entity_poly.entity_id
_entity_poly.type
_entity_poly.pdbx_seq_one_letter_code
_entity_poly.pdbx_strand_id
1 'polypeptide(L)'
;MASNNFGKFTDLPFELRSQIWEGLRPSNDPIKSDLRILRTSRSVSLEILPHLYDKEILTFKLLPLYRRNSWIIVRNQLGATWFLESLSHAVSLGFADIPYEKLKGIEIEIPAPDVTDPGQLINLWTKVREFLQLLQGKEMPEVNIHLLGTDSTSWMAPDGKPQISIREEGPLGWLPGVDHDYHIILLPFCRLRNCRSANIFAPKDIDVRRDGKDHRTPIEFFAFSMRLRVPFGEFTDEDGDSDADMKKELEEGFLQLDSALDVIPGKTARWLRLERFSTWFDEKVFGGRSKYTDEWESITKEGHFSEEIKHFRWRWKCMAAFNPCSAKMKGLRDYDKQVARGLTINKLFQMWSEGRRLVSTRFEWWWWTDKHWENLYRAQCDPEKYKKLDREERKMEREAESGWFLDLSILSITEGYQVQEEASPEDGWDIEEWFRFYPEGIPPLDEDLFIFEAEMGHVWSEESRFEPRDRFRNWNDATFFWEYSWKSKMFLKTRNRRSGCSCCGEH
;
A
#
# COMPACT_ATOMS: atom_id res chain seq x y z
N MET A 1 -3.33 -27.72 51.10
CA MET A 1 -3.39 -26.25 50.98
C MET A 1 -2.11 -25.83 50.28
N ALA A 2 -2.17 -25.27 49.08
CA ALA A 2 -0.97 -24.79 48.41
C ALA A 2 -0.36 -23.65 49.24
N SER A 3 0.90 -23.76 49.63
CA SER A 3 1.60 -22.70 50.36
C SER A 3 1.60 -21.43 49.50
N ASN A 4 1.06 -20.34 50.05
CA ASN A 4 1.13 -19.02 49.44
C ASN A 4 2.61 -18.63 49.24
N ASN A 5 3.12 -18.75 48.01
CA ASN A 5 4.53 -18.53 47.66
C ASN A 5 4.88 -17.03 47.56
N PHE A 6 4.41 -16.22 48.50
CA PHE A 6 4.78 -14.79 48.58
C PHE A 6 6.04 -14.55 49.43
N GLY A 7 6.62 -15.60 50.04
CA GLY A 7 7.73 -15.44 50.98
C GLY A 7 7.36 -14.46 52.11
N LYS A 8 8.27 -13.58 52.51
CA LYS A 8 8.00 -12.58 53.56
C LYS A 8 6.96 -11.51 53.19
N PHE A 9 6.54 -11.42 51.92
CA PHE A 9 5.42 -10.52 51.57
C PHE A 9 4.10 -10.99 52.18
N THR A 10 3.96 -12.26 52.59
CA THR A 10 2.78 -12.70 53.34
C THR A 10 2.57 -11.95 54.66
N ASP A 11 3.64 -11.37 55.21
CA ASP A 11 3.61 -10.65 56.48
C ASP A 11 2.95 -9.27 56.32
N LEU A 12 2.83 -8.76 55.08
CA LEU A 12 2.14 -7.52 54.78
C LEU A 12 0.63 -7.77 54.61
N PRO A 13 -0.24 -6.99 55.28
CA PRO A 13 -1.67 -6.97 55.01
C PRO A 13 -1.98 -6.75 53.52
N PHE A 14 -3.08 -7.33 53.06
CA PHE A 14 -3.49 -7.26 51.66
C PHE A 14 -3.64 -5.80 51.18
N GLU A 15 -4.12 -4.90 52.03
CA GLU A 15 -4.32 -3.49 51.73
C GLU A 15 -3.01 -2.78 51.40
N LEU A 16 -1.94 -3.07 52.16
CA LEU A 16 -0.62 -2.50 51.91
C LEU A 16 0.00 -3.07 50.63
N ARG A 17 -0.16 -4.38 50.40
CA ARG A 17 0.30 -5.02 49.15
C ARG A 17 -0.42 -4.44 47.94
N SER A 18 -1.73 -4.28 48.01
CA SER A 18 -2.54 -3.64 46.96
C SER A 18 -2.06 -2.22 46.64
N GLN A 19 -1.72 -1.40 47.64
CA GLN A 19 -1.15 -0.07 47.40
C GLN A 19 0.21 -0.12 46.70
N ILE A 20 1.06 -1.11 47.04
CA ILE A 20 2.33 -1.35 46.35
C ILE A 20 2.07 -1.73 44.89
N TRP A 21 1.12 -2.64 44.64
CA TRP A 21 0.80 -3.11 43.29
C TRP A 21 0.21 -2.02 42.40
N GLU A 22 -0.65 -1.15 42.93
CA GLU A 22 -1.15 0.02 42.19
C GLU A 22 0.00 0.97 41.79
N GLY A 23 1.07 1.04 42.60
CA GLY A 23 2.29 1.79 42.28
C GLY A 23 3.11 1.23 41.11
N LEU A 24 2.83 0.00 40.67
CA LEU A 24 3.49 -0.67 39.53
C LEU A 24 2.80 -0.39 38.19
N ARG A 25 1.65 0.28 38.19
CA ARG A 25 0.95 0.58 36.94
C ARG A 25 1.82 1.47 36.05
N PRO A 26 1.94 1.15 34.75
CA PRO A 26 2.71 1.97 33.82
C PRO A 26 2.21 3.42 33.86
N SER A 27 3.17 4.34 33.93
CA SER A 27 2.94 5.78 33.90
C SER A 27 4.03 6.42 33.03
N ASN A 28 4.04 7.74 32.88
CA ASN A 28 5.12 8.43 32.16
C ASN A 28 6.50 8.31 32.80
N ASP A 29 6.62 7.61 33.94
CA ASP A 29 7.89 7.27 34.55
C ASP A 29 8.42 5.93 33.99
N PRO A 30 9.54 5.93 33.24
CA PRO A 30 10.09 4.72 32.63
C PRO A 30 10.50 3.66 33.66
N ILE A 31 10.83 4.05 34.90
CA ILE A 31 11.16 3.10 35.97
C ILE A 31 9.92 2.28 36.38
N LYS A 32 8.73 2.89 36.30
CA LYS A 32 7.46 2.25 36.67
C LYS A 32 6.87 1.36 35.58
N SER A 33 7.45 1.36 34.39
CA SER A 33 7.00 0.52 33.28
C SER A 33 7.69 -0.85 33.26
N ASP A 34 8.60 -1.11 34.20
CA ASP A 34 9.31 -2.39 34.32
C ASP A 34 8.47 -3.45 35.06
N LEU A 35 7.77 -4.27 34.29
CA LEU A 35 6.92 -5.35 34.81
C LEU A 35 7.67 -6.67 35.05
N ARG A 36 9.01 -6.65 35.16
CA ARG A 36 9.80 -7.86 35.50
C ARG A 36 9.36 -8.53 36.80
N ILE A 37 8.75 -7.79 37.72
CA ILE A 37 8.17 -8.34 38.96
C ILE A 37 7.11 -9.43 38.70
N LEU A 38 6.39 -9.38 37.58
CA LEU A 38 5.44 -10.43 37.19
C LEU A 38 6.10 -11.79 36.93
N ARG A 39 7.42 -11.81 36.73
CA ARG A 39 8.20 -13.04 36.50
C ARG A 39 8.76 -13.67 37.79
N THR A 40 8.54 -13.05 38.96
CA THR A 40 9.12 -13.51 40.24
C THR A 40 8.47 -14.80 40.75
N SER A 41 7.15 -14.88 40.76
CA SER A 41 6.40 -16.09 41.08
C SER A 41 4.99 -16.04 40.52
N ARG A 42 4.37 -17.21 40.31
CA ARG A 42 2.97 -17.31 39.86
C ARG A 42 2.01 -16.63 40.84
N SER A 43 2.23 -16.79 42.15
CA SER A 43 1.38 -16.19 43.18
C SER A 43 1.45 -14.66 43.16
N VAL A 44 2.66 -14.10 43.07
CA VAL A 44 2.87 -12.65 42.96
C VAL A 44 2.25 -12.11 41.67
N SER A 45 2.48 -12.78 40.54
CA SER A 45 1.86 -12.41 39.27
C SER A 45 0.33 -12.36 39.38
N LEU A 46 -0.30 -13.44 39.87
CA LEU A 46 -1.76 -13.51 39.99
C LEU A 46 -2.34 -12.44 40.92
N GLU A 47 -1.61 -12.00 41.95
CA GLU A 47 -2.06 -10.92 42.82
C GLU A 47 -1.89 -9.53 42.18
N ILE A 48 -0.84 -9.33 41.39
CA ILE A 48 -0.56 -8.03 40.74
C ILE A 48 -1.47 -7.80 39.52
N LEU A 49 -1.74 -8.84 38.72
CA LEU A 49 -2.45 -8.71 37.43
C LEU A 49 -3.78 -7.92 37.54
N PRO A 50 -4.68 -8.18 38.51
CA PRO A 50 -5.92 -7.41 38.68
C PRO A 50 -5.67 -5.90 38.87
N HIS A 51 -4.61 -5.52 39.58
CA HIS A 51 -4.27 -4.12 39.81
C HIS A 51 -3.71 -3.43 38.56
N LEU A 52 -3.07 -4.20 37.67
CA LEU A 52 -2.52 -3.67 36.42
C LEU A 52 -3.58 -3.51 35.33
N TYR A 53 -4.52 -4.46 35.23
CA TYR A 53 -5.36 -4.60 34.03
C TYR A 53 -6.85 -4.37 34.26
N ASP A 54 -7.45 -4.78 35.40
CA ASP A 54 -8.92 -4.78 35.57
C ASP A 54 -9.56 -3.40 35.47
N LYS A 55 -8.79 -2.34 35.75
CA LYS A 55 -9.24 -0.94 35.66
C LYS A 55 -8.73 -0.23 34.41
N GLU A 56 -7.83 -0.84 33.67
CA GLU A 56 -7.07 -0.17 32.62
C GLU A 56 -7.83 -0.15 31.30
N ILE A 57 -7.82 1.01 30.65
CA ILE A 57 -8.28 1.17 29.27
C ILE A 57 -7.05 1.55 28.44
N LEU A 58 -6.78 0.76 27.42
CA LEU A 58 -5.74 1.08 26.45
C LEU A 58 -6.35 1.78 25.25
N THR A 59 -5.88 2.99 24.97
CA THR A 59 -6.30 3.79 23.82
C THR A 59 -5.25 3.66 22.72
N PHE A 60 -5.61 3.05 21.59
CA PHE A 60 -4.80 2.91 20.39
C PHE A 60 -5.20 3.99 19.39
N LYS A 61 -4.24 4.78 18.93
CA LYS A 61 -4.48 5.84 17.95
C LYS A 61 -3.80 5.51 16.62
N LEU A 62 -4.62 5.32 15.60
CA LEU A 62 -4.19 4.99 14.24
C LEU A 62 -4.26 6.26 13.39
N LEU A 63 -3.12 6.92 13.23
CA LEU A 63 -3.06 8.18 12.48
C LEU A 63 -2.97 7.93 10.96
N PRO A 64 -3.73 8.69 10.14
CA PRO A 64 -3.69 8.57 8.68
C PRO A 64 -2.38 9.02 8.06
N LEU A 65 -1.61 9.83 8.77
CA LEU A 65 -0.33 10.35 8.30
C LEU A 65 0.71 9.24 8.21
N TYR A 66 1.37 9.16 7.06
CA TYR A 66 2.58 8.36 6.93
C TYR A 66 3.74 9.05 7.62
N ARG A 67 4.38 8.31 8.51
CA ARG A 67 5.63 8.67 9.16
C ARG A 67 6.45 7.40 9.27
N ARG A 68 7.66 7.44 8.75
CA ARG A 68 8.60 6.33 8.86
C ARG A 68 8.81 5.97 10.33
N ASN A 69 8.82 4.68 10.63
CA ASN A 69 8.94 4.15 12.00
C ASN A 69 7.87 4.74 12.94
N SER A 70 6.65 4.94 12.44
CA SER A 70 5.54 5.43 13.24
C SER A 70 4.23 4.80 12.79
N TRP A 71 3.92 3.71 13.47
CA TRP A 71 2.77 2.88 13.20
C TRP A 71 1.56 3.35 13.99
N ILE A 72 1.57 3.14 15.32
CA ILE A 72 0.44 3.36 16.23
C ILE A 72 0.94 4.03 17.51
N ILE A 73 0.11 4.91 18.08
CA ILE A 73 0.36 5.48 19.42
C ILE A 73 -0.55 4.75 20.40
N VAL A 74 0.01 4.23 21.49
CA VAL A 74 -0.77 3.62 22.58
C VAL A 74 -0.73 4.50 23.80
N ARG A 75 -1.86 4.68 24.46
CA ARG A 75 -1.99 5.43 25.71
C ARG A 75 -2.73 4.60 26.74
N ASN A 76 -2.45 4.87 28.01
CA ASN A 76 -3.22 4.34 29.13
C ASN A 76 -3.85 5.49 29.93
N GLN A 77 -4.72 5.15 30.89
CA GLN A 77 -5.45 6.14 31.68
C GLN A 77 -4.56 6.95 32.64
N LEU A 78 -3.37 6.44 32.95
CA LEU A 78 -2.37 7.11 33.78
C LEU A 78 -1.43 8.02 32.97
N GLY A 79 -1.69 8.17 31.67
CA GLY A 79 -0.97 9.06 30.77
C GLY A 79 0.29 8.48 30.14
N ALA A 80 0.66 7.22 30.45
CA ALA A 80 1.75 6.53 29.77
C ALA A 80 1.48 6.51 28.27
N THR A 81 2.49 6.80 27.46
CA THR A 81 2.39 6.85 26.00
C THR A 81 3.52 6.05 25.36
N TRP A 82 3.16 5.13 24.47
CA TRP A 82 4.09 4.35 23.65
C TRP A 82 3.93 4.72 22.18
N PHE A 83 5.05 4.92 21.49
CA PHE A 83 5.09 5.14 20.04
C PHE A 83 5.58 3.85 19.41
N LEU A 84 4.66 3.08 18.83
CA LEU A 84 4.98 1.82 18.18
C LEU A 84 5.44 2.12 16.75
N GLU A 85 6.57 1.54 16.37
CA GLU A 85 7.17 1.79 15.05
C GLU A 85 6.69 0.79 13.99
N SER A 86 6.35 -0.43 14.43
CA SER A 86 5.90 -1.55 13.60
C SER A 86 5.22 -2.62 14.46
N LEU A 87 4.60 -3.61 13.83
CA LEU A 87 4.09 -4.81 14.51
C LEU A 87 5.20 -5.55 15.28
N SER A 88 6.38 -5.74 14.67
CA SER A 88 7.52 -6.41 15.32
C SER A 88 8.02 -5.66 16.54
N HIS A 89 8.07 -4.32 16.48
CA HIS A 89 8.43 -3.49 17.63
C HIS A 89 7.39 -3.65 18.75
N ALA A 90 6.09 -3.62 18.43
CA ALA A 90 5.03 -3.84 19.42
C ALA A 90 5.12 -5.22 20.10
N VAL A 91 5.39 -6.27 19.34
CA VAL A 91 5.65 -7.61 19.87
C VAL A 91 6.87 -7.60 20.80
N SER A 92 7.97 -6.95 20.42
CA SER A 92 9.17 -6.85 21.25
C SER A 92 8.96 -6.09 22.56
N LEU A 93 8.00 -5.17 22.58
CA LEU A 93 7.55 -4.45 23.78
C LEU A 93 6.54 -5.24 24.62
N GLY A 94 6.19 -6.46 24.21
CA GLY A 94 5.29 -7.36 24.94
C GLY A 94 3.80 -7.10 24.72
N PHE A 95 3.40 -6.27 23.73
CA PHE A 95 1.98 -6.04 23.46
C PHE A 95 1.25 -7.32 23.01
N ALA A 96 1.96 -8.26 22.40
CA ALA A 96 1.39 -9.57 22.05
C ALA A 96 1.01 -10.40 23.28
N ASP A 97 1.67 -10.18 24.42
CA ASP A 97 1.50 -10.96 25.64
C ASP A 97 0.56 -10.30 26.66
N ILE A 98 -0.04 -9.16 26.32
CA ILE A 98 -1.02 -8.49 27.19
C ILE A 98 -2.24 -9.41 27.36
N PRO A 99 -2.71 -9.63 28.61
CA PRO A 99 -3.96 -10.35 28.87
C PRO A 99 -5.16 -9.44 28.57
N TYR A 100 -5.44 -9.21 27.29
CA TYR A 100 -6.48 -8.28 26.82
C TYR A 100 -7.85 -8.57 27.45
N GLU A 101 -8.18 -9.83 27.72
CA GLU A 101 -9.44 -10.26 28.34
C GLU A 101 -9.66 -9.71 29.75
N LYS A 102 -8.57 -9.32 30.43
CA LYS A 102 -8.58 -8.73 31.78
C LYS A 102 -8.64 -7.21 31.76
N LEU A 103 -8.43 -6.57 30.61
CA LEU A 103 -8.56 -5.12 30.52
C LEU A 103 -10.00 -4.70 30.79
N LYS A 104 -10.18 -3.49 31.33
CA LYS A 104 -11.50 -2.87 31.42
C LYS A 104 -12.08 -2.66 30.03
N GLY A 105 -11.26 -2.18 29.10
CA GLY A 105 -11.65 -1.94 27.71
C GLY A 105 -10.48 -1.52 26.82
N ILE A 106 -10.76 -1.42 25.53
CA ILE A 106 -9.86 -0.92 24.50
C ILE A 106 -10.60 0.19 23.76
N GLU A 107 -9.92 1.32 23.60
CA GLU A 107 -10.38 2.43 22.77
C GLU A 107 -9.52 2.52 21.52
N ILE A 108 -10.13 2.71 20.37
CA ILE A 108 -9.45 2.78 19.07
C ILE A 108 -9.84 4.10 18.43
N GLU A 109 -8.92 5.06 18.38
CA GLU A 109 -9.12 6.36 17.74
C GLU A 109 -8.61 6.34 16.31
N ILE A 110 -9.51 6.57 15.34
CA ILE A 110 -9.17 6.63 13.92
C ILE A 110 -9.62 7.99 13.35
N PRO A 111 -8.71 8.97 13.19
CA PRO A 111 -9.00 10.21 12.50
C PRO A 111 -9.27 9.99 11.01
N ALA A 112 -10.18 10.76 10.43
CA ALA A 112 -10.51 10.71 9.01
C ALA A 112 -9.28 11.03 8.14
N PRO A 113 -9.09 10.30 7.02
CA PRO A 113 -8.04 10.62 6.05
C PRO A 113 -8.34 11.93 5.31
N ASP A 114 -7.29 12.59 4.84
CA ASP A 114 -7.38 13.75 3.95
C ASP A 114 -7.71 13.31 2.52
N VAL A 115 -8.86 13.75 2.00
CA VAL A 115 -9.32 13.47 0.63
C VAL A 115 -8.34 13.96 -0.45
N THR A 116 -7.50 14.95 -0.13
CA THR A 116 -6.48 15.48 -1.06
C THR A 116 -5.19 14.64 -1.09
N ASP A 117 -5.03 13.70 -0.16
CA ASP A 117 -3.91 12.75 -0.08
C ASP A 117 -4.46 11.32 0.08
N PRO A 118 -5.05 10.72 -0.97
CA PRO A 118 -5.77 9.45 -0.90
C PRO A 118 -4.91 8.27 -0.40
N GLY A 119 -3.58 8.39 -0.46
CA GLY A 119 -2.67 7.42 0.16
C GLY A 119 -2.88 7.28 1.67
N GLN A 120 -3.43 8.29 2.35
CA GLN A 120 -3.75 8.23 3.78
C GLN A 120 -4.77 7.14 4.12
N LEU A 121 -5.74 6.87 3.23
CA LEU A 121 -6.70 5.78 3.39
C LEU A 121 -6.00 4.42 3.35
N ILE A 122 -5.11 4.21 2.37
CA ILE A 122 -4.31 2.98 2.24
C ILE A 122 -3.42 2.79 3.46
N ASN A 123 -2.77 3.86 3.92
CA ASN A 123 -1.94 3.83 5.14
C ASN A 123 -2.76 3.40 6.36
N LEU A 124 -3.96 3.96 6.57
CA LEU A 124 -4.85 3.55 7.65
C LEU A 124 -5.24 2.07 7.53
N TRP A 125 -5.66 1.62 6.34
CA TRP A 125 -6.02 0.23 6.09
C TRP A 125 -4.86 -0.72 6.45
N THR A 126 -3.65 -0.44 5.99
CA THR A 126 -2.45 -1.23 6.33
C THR A 126 -2.21 -1.27 7.83
N LYS A 127 -2.27 -0.12 8.51
CA LYS A 127 -2.11 -0.02 9.97
C LYS A 127 -3.16 -0.84 10.72
N VAL A 128 -4.43 -0.77 10.30
CA VAL A 128 -5.52 -1.55 10.90
C VAL A 128 -5.28 -3.03 10.71
N ARG A 129 -4.89 -3.49 9.51
CA ARG A 129 -4.65 -4.92 9.25
C ARG A 129 -3.55 -5.47 10.15
N GLU A 130 -2.42 -4.79 10.23
CA GLU A 130 -1.32 -5.18 11.11
C GLU A 130 -1.74 -5.12 12.59
N PHE A 131 -2.57 -4.14 12.96
CA PHE A 131 -3.02 -3.96 14.34
C PHE A 131 -3.88 -5.13 14.77
N LEU A 132 -4.74 -5.60 13.87
CA LEU A 132 -5.58 -6.76 14.15
C LEU A 132 -4.78 -8.06 14.23
N GLN A 133 -3.63 -8.19 13.56
CA GLN A 133 -2.74 -9.33 13.78
C GLN A 133 -2.23 -9.40 15.22
N LEU A 134 -2.06 -8.25 15.90
CA LEU A 134 -1.67 -8.19 17.31
C LEU A 134 -2.78 -8.70 18.26
N LEU A 135 -4.04 -8.54 17.86
CA LEU A 135 -5.22 -8.80 18.70
C LEU A 135 -5.93 -10.12 18.40
N GLN A 136 -5.77 -10.68 17.19
CA GLN A 136 -6.47 -11.88 16.75
C GLN A 136 -6.19 -13.11 17.62
N GLY A 137 -7.20 -13.99 17.71
CA GLY A 137 -7.13 -15.25 18.46
C GLY A 137 -7.25 -15.11 19.98
N LYS A 138 -7.55 -13.91 20.49
CA LYS A 138 -7.67 -13.62 21.92
C LYS A 138 -9.12 -13.35 22.30
N GLU A 139 -9.45 -13.60 23.56
CA GLU A 139 -10.66 -13.05 24.15
C GLU A 139 -10.47 -11.54 24.34
N MET A 140 -11.47 -10.76 23.92
CA MET A 140 -11.35 -9.31 23.89
C MET A 140 -12.29 -8.69 24.92
N PRO A 141 -11.87 -7.58 25.57
CA PRO A 141 -12.69 -6.86 26.53
C PRO A 141 -13.79 -6.08 25.78
N GLU A 142 -14.31 -5.01 26.40
CA GLU A 142 -15.06 -4.00 25.66
C GLU A 142 -14.15 -3.32 24.63
N VAL A 143 -14.59 -3.24 23.37
CA VAL A 143 -13.86 -2.56 22.30
C VAL A 143 -14.70 -1.40 21.76
N ASN A 144 -14.16 -0.20 21.84
CA ASN A 144 -14.79 1.04 21.42
C ASN A 144 -13.98 1.66 20.28
N ILE A 145 -14.55 1.72 19.07
CA ILE A 145 -13.91 2.34 17.89
C ILE A 145 -14.49 3.74 17.71
N HIS A 146 -13.65 4.74 17.57
CA HIS A 146 -14.02 6.14 17.39
C HIS A 146 -13.53 6.63 16.04
N LEU A 147 -14.46 6.88 15.12
CA LEU A 147 -14.21 7.55 13.85
C LEU A 147 -14.23 9.06 14.09
N LEU A 148 -13.05 9.67 14.14
CA LEU A 148 -12.87 11.06 14.54
C LEU A 148 -12.76 12.00 13.33
N GLY A 149 -13.51 13.09 13.32
CA GLY A 149 -13.24 14.24 12.46
C GLY A 149 -12.17 15.16 13.07
N THR A 150 -11.53 15.97 12.25
CA THR A 150 -10.65 17.08 12.66
C THR A 150 -11.15 18.39 12.03
N ASP A 151 -10.52 19.51 12.35
CA ASP A 151 -10.83 20.80 11.71
C ASP A 151 -10.58 20.78 10.19
N SER A 152 -9.74 19.85 9.71
CA SER A 152 -9.32 19.76 8.31
C SER A 152 -9.78 18.48 7.59
N THR A 153 -10.23 17.46 8.30
CA THR A 153 -10.61 16.15 7.72
C THR A 153 -11.91 15.63 8.34
N SER A 154 -12.72 14.94 7.56
CA SER A 154 -14.04 14.47 7.99
C SER A 154 -14.35 13.11 7.37
N TRP A 155 -15.06 12.24 8.09
CA TRP A 155 -15.60 11.00 7.51
C TRP A 155 -16.83 11.25 6.62
N MET A 156 -17.33 12.49 6.61
CA MET A 156 -18.43 12.97 5.78
C MET A 156 -17.91 14.00 4.78
N ALA A 157 -18.30 13.86 3.52
CA ALA A 157 -18.09 14.84 2.48
C ALA A 157 -18.97 16.10 2.70
N PRO A 158 -18.65 17.24 2.05
CA PRO A 158 -19.41 18.49 2.21
C PRO A 158 -20.89 18.40 1.79
N ASP A 159 -21.26 17.42 0.97
CA ASP A 159 -22.64 17.16 0.55
C ASP A 159 -23.44 16.33 1.57
N GLY A 160 -22.84 16.00 2.71
CA GLY A 160 -23.44 15.20 3.77
C GLY A 160 -23.44 13.71 3.51
N LYS A 161 -22.76 13.23 2.46
CA LYS A 161 -22.56 11.79 2.21
C LYS A 161 -21.28 11.30 2.88
N PRO A 162 -21.15 9.99 3.13
CA PRO A 162 -19.87 9.43 3.57
C PRO A 162 -18.75 9.72 2.59
N GLN A 163 -17.56 10.02 3.11
CA GLN A 163 -16.39 10.39 2.30
C GLN A 163 -15.89 9.22 1.44
N ILE A 164 -15.40 9.55 0.24
CA ILE A 164 -14.70 8.64 -0.68
C ILE A 164 -13.40 9.33 -1.11
N SER A 165 -12.27 8.82 -0.63
CA SER A 165 -10.93 9.33 -0.94
C SER A 165 -10.38 8.81 -2.26
N ILE A 166 -10.66 7.54 -2.58
CA ILE A 166 -10.23 6.90 -3.84
C ILE A 166 -11.45 6.80 -4.75
N ARG A 167 -11.49 7.62 -5.80
CA ARG A 167 -12.64 7.66 -6.73
C ARG A 167 -12.39 6.76 -7.93
N GLU A 168 -13.47 6.21 -8.48
CA GLU A 168 -13.47 5.41 -9.72
C GLU A 168 -13.02 6.20 -10.95
N GLU A 169 -13.07 7.54 -10.89
CA GLU A 169 -12.69 8.43 -12.00
C GLU A 169 -11.17 8.41 -12.24
N GLY A 170 -10.71 7.47 -13.06
CA GLY A 170 -9.32 7.35 -13.49
C GLY A 170 -9.08 6.14 -14.40
N PRO A 171 -7.82 5.84 -14.78
CA PRO A 171 -7.46 4.59 -15.47
C PRO A 171 -7.81 3.31 -14.67
N LEU A 172 -8.31 3.50 -13.44
CA LEU A 172 -8.82 2.48 -12.53
C LEU A 172 -10.33 2.23 -12.68
N GLY A 173 -10.96 2.56 -13.80
CA GLY A 173 -12.39 2.29 -14.04
C GLY A 173 -12.80 0.81 -13.98
N TRP A 174 -11.84 -0.08 -13.72
CA TRP A 174 -12.04 -1.50 -13.42
C TRP A 174 -12.15 -1.80 -11.92
N LEU A 175 -11.83 -0.87 -11.01
CA LEU A 175 -12.07 -1.01 -9.57
C LEU A 175 -13.57 -0.96 -9.33
N PRO A 176 -14.25 -2.10 -9.09
CA PRO A 176 -15.68 -2.12 -8.92
C PRO A 176 -16.01 -1.49 -7.56
N GLY A 177 -16.81 -0.42 -7.56
CA GLY A 177 -17.51 0.08 -6.38
C GLY A 177 -16.58 0.38 -5.21
N VAL A 178 -15.76 1.42 -5.31
CA VAL A 178 -14.97 1.84 -4.14
C VAL A 178 -15.93 2.27 -3.04
N ASP A 179 -16.00 1.45 -1.99
CA ASP A 179 -16.82 1.72 -0.82
C ASP A 179 -16.38 3.01 -0.12
N HIS A 180 -17.24 3.50 0.75
CA HIS A 180 -16.94 4.66 1.59
C HIS A 180 -15.71 4.41 2.46
N ASP A 181 -14.93 5.46 2.73
CA ASP A 181 -13.67 5.37 3.48
C ASP A 181 -13.83 4.63 4.82
N TYR A 182 -14.94 4.86 5.54
CA TYR A 182 -15.19 4.21 6.81
C TYR A 182 -15.44 2.70 6.69
N HIS A 183 -16.11 2.27 5.61
CA HIS A 183 -16.41 0.86 5.36
C HIS A 183 -15.12 0.10 5.10
N ILE A 184 -14.27 0.67 4.24
CA ILE A 184 -12.90 0.18 4.00
C ILE A 184 -12.18 0.05 5.36
N ILE A 185 -12.12 1.09 6.17
CA ILE A 185 -11.38 1.02 7.44
C ILE A 185 -11.98 0.05 8.47
N LEU A 186 -13.30 -0.14 8.49
CA LEU A 186 -13.96 -1.00 9.46
C LEU A 186 -13.98 -2.48 9.04
N LEU A 187 -13.96 -2.79 7.74
CA LEU A 187 -14.05 -4.16 7.23
C LEU A 187 -13.04 -5.13 7.87
N PRO A 188 -11.75 -4.79 8.06
CA PRO A 188 -10.80 -5.67 8.73
C PRO A 188 -11.22 -6.06 10.16
N PHE A 189 -11.94 -5.18 10.88
CA PHE A 189 -12.37 -5.44 12.25
C PHE A 189 -13.36 -6.61 12.36
N CYS A 190 -13.99 -7.05 11.26
CA CYS A 190 -14.76 -8.30 11.25
C CYS A 190 -13.94 -9.52 11.66
N ARG A 191 -12.62 -9.50 11.46
CA ARG A 191 -11.71 -10.57 11.89
C ARG A 191 -11.50 -10.58 13.41
N LEU A 192 -11.79 -9.48 14.10
CA LEU A 192 -11.78 -9.47 15.56
C LEU A 192 -13.04 -10.18 16.03
N ARG A 193 -12.89 -11.22 16.86
CA ARG A 193 -13.99 -12.01 17.41
C ARG A 193 -13.93 -11.97 18.93
N ASN A 194 -14.96 -12.52 19.57
CA ASN A 194 -14.99 -12.71 21.02
C ASN A 194 -14.90 -11.41 21.85
N CYS A 195 -15.25 -10.25 21.29
CA CYS A 195 -15.37 -9.02 22.07
C CYS A 195 -16.51 -9.16 23.09
N ARG A 196 -16.24 -8.81 24.35
CA ARG A 196 -17.28 -8.75 25.41
C ARG A 196 -18.43 -7.82 25.01
N SER A 197 -18.06 -6.68 24.44
CA SER A 197 -18.93 -5.71 23.79
C SER A 197 -18.11 -5.02 22.70
N ALA A 198 -18.78 -4.56 21.65
CA ALA A 198 -18.16 -3.78 20.60
C ALA A 198 -19.08 -2.62 20.26
N ASN A 199 -18.56 -1.40 20.30
CA ASN A 199 -19.29 -0.19 19.93
C ASN A 199 -18.45 0.63 18.95
N ILE A 200 -19.12 1.27 18.01
CA ILE A 200 -18.47 2.12 17.01
C ILE A 200 -19.16 3.48 17.07
N PHE A 201 -18.38 4.51 17.37
CA PHE A 201 -18.79 5.90 17.50
C PHE A 201 -18.35 6.64 16.25
N ALA A 202 -19.32 7.07 15.44
CA ALA A 202 -19.05 7.77 14.20
C ALA A 202 -19.89 9.05 14.10
N PRO A 203 -19.54 9.98 13.17
CA PRO A 203 -20.37 11.15 12.92
C PRO A 203 -21.82 10.77 12.64
N LYS A 204 -22.76 11.65 13.03
CA LYS A 204 -24.17 11.46 12.70
C LYS A 204 -24.32 11.38 11.18
N ASP A 205 -25.25 10.54 10.73
CA ASP A 205 -25.64 10.40 9.32
C ASP A 205 -24.62 9.69 8.40
N ILE A 206 -23.47 9.21 8.93
CA ILE A 206 -22.55 8.36 8.15
C ILE A 206 -23.17 7.01 7.77
N ASP A 207 -24.14 6.59 8.57
CA ASP A 207 -24.65 5.23 8.65
C ASP A 207 -26.06 5.17 8.06
N VAL A 208 -26.14 5.42 6.75
CA VAL A 208 -27.40 5.39 6.02
C VAL A 208 -27.74 3.94 5.72
N ARG A 209 -28.92 3.48 6.17
CA ARG A 209 -29.43 2.15 5.83
C ARG A 209 -29.44 1.95 4.31
N ARG A 210 -28.80 0.88 3.82
CA ARG A 210 -29.01 0.39 2.46
C ARG A 210 -30.47 -0.04 2.33
N ASP A 211 -31.10 0.29 1.21
CA ASP A 211 -32.55 0.14 1.00
C ASP A 211 -33.11 -1.22 1.46
N GLY A 212 -33.89 -1.18 2.55
CA GLY A 212 -35.05 -2.03 2.85
C GLY A 212 -34.88 -3.52 3.15
N LYS A 213 -33.72 -4.13 2.88
CA LYS A 213 -33.53 -5.59 3.10
C LYS A 213 -32.72 -5.93 4.34
N ASP A 214 -31.67 -5.17 4.65
CA ASP A 214 -30.93 -5.38 5.88
C ASP A 214 -31.55 -4.55 7.02
N HIS A 215 -31.77 -5.20 8.15
CA HIS A 215 -32.26 -4.55 9.37
C HIS A 215 -31.15 -3.77 10.08
N ARG A 216 -29.89 -4.12 9.83
CA ARG A 216 -28.70 -3.49 10.40
C ARG A 216 -28.18 -2.38 9.49
N THR A 217 -27.64 -1.36 10.11
CA THR A 217 -26.77 -0.42 9.42
C THR A 217 -25.37 -1.02 9.24
N PRO A 218 -24.54 -0.53 8.30
CA PRO A 218 -23.15 -0.97 8.17
C PRO A 218 -22.35 -0.95 9.49
N ILE A 219 -22.51 0.10 10.30
CA ILE A 219 -21.82 0.19 11.60
C ILE A 219 -22.34 -0.87 12.59
N GLU A 220 -23.66 -1.08 12.63
CA GLU A 220 -24.26 -2.13 13.47
C GLU A 220 -23.77 -3.52 13.06
N PHE A 221 -23.61 -3.77 11.76
CA PHE A 221 -23.05 -5.00 11.22
C PHE A 221 -21.62 -5.23 11.71
N PHE A 222 -20.71 -4.25 11.58
CA PHE A 222 -19.33 -4.40 12.06
C PHE A 222 -19.26 -4.67 13.57
N ALA A 223 -20.03 -3.92 14.37
CA ALA A 223 -20.10 -4.13 15.82
C ALA A 223 -20.73 -5.48 16.18
N PHE A 224 -21.70 -5.98 15.41
CA PHE A 224 -22.23 -7.32 15.54
C PHE A 224 -21.16 -8.38 15.26
N SER A 225 -20.48 -8.29 14.12
CA SER A 225 -19.41 -9.20 13.70
C SER A 225 -18.32 -9.33 14.76
N MET A 226 -17.93 -8.22 15.39
CA MET A 226 -16.92 -8.25 16.46
C MET A 226 -17.34 -9.02 17.73
N ARG A 227 -18.65 -9.10 18.00
CA ARG A 227 -19.23 -9.78 19.17
C ARG A 227 -19.47 -11.27 18.94
N LEU A 228 -19.38 -11.76 17.70
CA LEU A 228 -19.55 -13.16 17.39
C LEU A 228 -18.55 -14.02 18.19
N ARG A 229 -19.08 -15.12 18.75
CA ARG A 229 -18.34 -16.08 19.59
C ARG A 229 -17.71 -17.22 18.80
N VAL A 230 -18.00 -17.29 17.50
CA VAL A 230 -17.39 -18.23 16.57
C VAL A 230 -16.11 -17.63 15.99
N PRO A 231 -15.07 -18.44 15.72
CA PRO A 231 -13.91 -18.00 14.95
C PRO A 231 -14.29 -17.37 13.62
N PHE A 232 -13.48 -16.42 13.15
CA PHE A 232 -13.64 -15.87 11.79
C PHE A 232 -13.35 -16.97 10.75
N GLY A 233 -14.26 -17.14 9.81
CA GLY A 233 -14.30 -18.22 8.82
C GLY A 233 -15.42 -19.24 9.05
N GLU A 234 -16.10 -19.21 10.20
CA GLU A 234 -17.12 -20.18 10.58
C GLU A 234 -18.55 -19.61 10.60
N PHE A 235 -18.71 -18.28 10.57
CA PHE A 235 -20.03 -17.67 10.59
C PHE A 235 -20.70 -17.70 9.20
N THR A 236 -21.99 -18.03 9.19
CA THR A 236 -22.86 -17.97 8.01
C THR A 236 -24.22 -17.49 8.49
N ASP A 237 -24.67 -16.34 7.99
CA ASP A 237 -26.00 -15.79 8.28
C ASP A 237 -27.05 -16.46 7.38
N GLU A 238 -28.29 -16.54 7.87
CA GLU A 238 -29.42 -17.06 7.09
C GLU A 238 -29.76 -16.15 5.89
N ASP A 239 -29.45 -14.86 6.02
CA ASP A 239 -29.65 -13.84 5.00
C ASP A 239 -28.56 -13.82 3.91
N GLY A 240 -27.57 -14.71 4.02
CA GLY A 240 -26.51 -14.90 3.03
C GLY A 240 -25.20 -14.17 3.33
N ASP A 241 -25.13 -13.33 4.37
CA ASP A 241 -23.87 -12.74 4.80
C ASP A 241 -23.01 -13.80 5.50
N SER A 242 -21.89 -14.19 4.87
CA SER A 242 -21.00 -15.19 5.44
C SER A 242 -19.58 -14.68 5.66
N ASP A 243 -18.83 -15.36 6.51
CA ASP A 243 -17.40 -15.10 6.65
C ASP A 243 -16.62 -15.38 5.37
N ALA A 244 -17.15 -16.24 4.49
CA ALA A 244 -16.55 -16.47 3.18
C ALA A 244 -16.69 -15.21 2.29
N ASP A 245 -17.84 -14.55 2.31
CA ASP A 245 -18.06 -13.30 1.58
C ASP A 245 -17.21 -12.16 2.15
N MET A 246 -17.17 -12.01 3.49
CA MET A 246 -16.29 -11.03 4.13
C MET A 246 -14.80 -11.30 3.86
N LYS A 247 -14.36 -12.57 3.85
CA LYS A 247 -12.99 -12.93 3.49
C LYS A 247 -12.68 -12.52 2.06
N LYS A 248 -13.59 -12.82 1.13
CA LYS A 248 -13.47 -12.43 -0.27
C LYS A 248 -13.40 -10.90 -0.42
N GLU A 249 -14.26 -10.17 0.27
CA GLU A 249 -14.27 -8.70 0.26
C GLU A 249 -12.98 -8.11 0.83
N LEU A 250 -12.41 -8.71 1.89
CA LEU A 250 -11.11 -8.32 2.44
C LEU A 250 -9.95 -8.56 1.46
N GLU A 251 -9.98 -9.68 0.74
CA GLU A 251 -8.97 -10.05 -0.26
C GLU A 251 -9.08 -9.15 -1.50
N GLU A 252 -10.29 -8.93 -2.02
CA GLU A 252 -10.57 -7.99 -3.10
C GLU A 252 -10.17 -6.57 -2.71
N GLY A 253 -10.57 -6.09 -1.53
CA GLY A 253 -10.20 -4.79 -1.00
C GLY A 253 -8.68 -4.61 -0.87
N PHE A 254 -7.95 -5.65 -0.44
CA PHE A 254 -6.49 -5.62 -0.42
C PHE A 254 -5.91 -5.46 -1.83
N LEU A 255 -6.34 -6.28 -2.80
CA LEU A 255 -5.86 -6.21 -4.18
C LEU A 255 -6.18 -4.86 -4.84
N GLN A 256 -7.40 -4.36 -4.60
CA GLN A 256 -7.88 -3.09 -5.11
C GLN A 256 -7.07 -1.92 -4.55
N LEU A 257 -6.86 -1.86 -3.23
CA LEU A 257 -6.06 -0.78 -2.61
C LEU A 257 -4.60 -0.86 -3.02
N ASP A 258 -4.00 -2.06 -3.05
CA ASP A 258 -2.61 -2.23 -3.49
C ASP A 258 -2.41 -1.86 -4.97
N SER A 259 -3.43 -2.08 -5.80
CA SER A 259 -3.41 -1.64 -7.20
C SER A 259 -3.69 -0.17 -7.37
N ALA A 260 -4.62 0.39 -6.60
CA ALA A 260 -4.84 1.82 -6.54
C ALA A 260 -3.56 2.55 -6.14
N LEU A 261 -2.79 2.00 -5.19
CA LEU A 261 -1.53 2.56 -4.72
C LEU A 261 -0.56 2.86 -5.88
N ASP A 262 -0.57 2.07 -6.95
CA ASP A 262 0.29 2.27 -8.11
C ASP A 262 0.08 3.65 -8.74
N VAL A 263 -1.17 4.09 -8.89
CA VAL A 263 -1.49 5.27 -9.71
C VAL A 263 -1.98 6.46 -8.89
N ILE A 264 -2.44 6.26 -7.64
CA ILE A 264 -2.96 7.38 -6.87
C ILE A 264 -1.86 8.41 -6.55
N PRO A 265 -2.17 9.71 -6.66
CA PRO A 265 -1.25 10.77 -6.29
C PRO A 265 -1.21 10.94 -4.77
N GLY A 266 -0.47 11.95 -4.31
CA GLY A 266 -0.40 12.31 -2.90
C GLY A 266 0.92 11.94 -2.26
N LYS A 267 1.32 12.71 -1.25
CA LYS A 267 2.60 12.55 -0.56
C LYS A 267 2.64 11.18 0.13
N THR A 268 1.55 10.77 0.77
CA THR A 268 1.50 9.50 1.49
C THR A 268 1.65 8.32 0.54
N ALA A 269 0.96 8.33 -0.60
CA ALA A 269 1.06 7.26 -1.60
C ALA A 269 2.49 7.07 -2.13
N ARG A 270 3.25 8.17 -2.29
CA ARG A 270 4.66 8.09 -2.70
C ARG A 270 5.53 7.33 -1.71
N TRP A 271 5.31 7.58 -0.42
CA TRP A 271 6.04 6.91 0.64
C TRP A 271 5.63 5.46 0.81
N LEU A 272 4.32 5.16 0.73
CA LEU A 272 3.82 3.79 0.76
C LEU A 272 4.37 2.95 -0.41
N ARG A 273 4.44 3.52 -1.63
CA ARG A 273 5.10 2.85 -2.76
C ARG A 273 6.57 2.55 -2.47
N LEU A 274 7.28 3.51 -1.89
CA LEU A 274 8.68 3.32 -1.49
C LEU A 274 8.84 2.23 -0.44
N GLU A 275 8.00 2.25 0.60
CA GLU A 275 8.01 1.25 1.65
C GLU A 275 7.75 -0.16 1.08
N ARG A 276 6.71 -0.31 0.26
CA ARG A 276 6.38 -1.56 -0.46
C ARG A 276 7.56 -2.10 -1.26
N PHE A 277 8.27 -1.24 -2.00
CA PHE A 277 9.43 -1.68 -2.77
C PHE A 277 10.65 -1.98 -1.90
N SER A 278 10.82 -1.27 -0.78
CA SER A 278 11.93 -1.50 0.15
C SER A 278 11.80 -2.81 0.94
N THR A 279 10.57 -3.26 1.23
CA THR A 279 10.30 -4.50 1.99
C THR A 279 10.08 -5.71 1.09
N TRP A 280 10.15 -5.53 -0.23
CA TRP A 280 9.95 -6.63 -1.17
C TRP A 280 11.00 -7.75 -0.98
N PHE A 281 12.21 -7.42 -0.54
CA PHE A 281 13.23 -8.41 -0.19
C PHE A 281 13.84 -8.11 1.18
N ASP A 282 13.06 -8.34 2.24
CA ASP A 282 13.49 -8.11 3.63
C ASP A 282 14.73 -8.94 4.05
N GLU A 283 15.20 -9.90 3.24
CA GLU A 283 16.20 -10.89 3.66
C GLU A 283 17.54 -10.87 2.91
N LYS A 284 17.98 -9.72 2.37
CA LYS A 284 19.32 -9.57 1.74
C LYS A 284 19.63 -10.56 0.60
N VAL A 285 18.64 -11.30 0.13
CA VAL A 285 18.79 -12.24 -0.99
C VAL A 285 17.80 -11.83 -2.05
N PHE A 286 18.32 -11.40 -3.19
CA PHE A 286 17.56 -11.35 -4.42
C PHE A 286 17.11 -12.79 -4.73
N GLY A 287 15.81 -13.07 -4.53
CA GLY A 287 15.26 -14.43 -4.58
C GLY A 287 14.69 -14.95 -3.24
N GLY A 288 14.82 -14.22 -2.14
CA GLY A 288 14.09 -14.50 -0.91
C GLY A 288 12.57 -14.34 -1.10
N ARG A 289 11.76 -15.13 -0.38
CA ARG A 289 10.31 -14.96 -0.39
C ARG A 289 9.93 -13.70 0.36
N SER A 290 9.17 -12.83 -0.29
CA SER A 290 8.57 -11.68 0.38
C SER A 290 7.27 -12.11 1.05
N LYS A 291 6.96 -11.55 2.23
CA LYS A 291 5.59 -11.66 2.77
C LYS A 291 4.56 -11.15 1.77
N TYR A 292 4.92 -10.13 0.99
CA TYR A 292 4.07 -9.59 -0.06
C TYR A 292 3.84 -10.61 -1.19
N THR A 293 4.88 -11.36 -1.60
CA THR A 293 4.72 -12.41 -2.61
C THR A 293 3.91 -13.59 -2.08
N ASP A 294 4.09 -13.96 -0.80
CA ASP A 294 3.31 -15.03 -0.16
C ASP A 294 1.82 -14.67 -0.08
N GLU A 295 1.50 -13.43 0.28
CA GLU A 295 0.12 -12.92 0.33
C GLU A 295 -0.51 -12.89 -1.07
N TRP A 296 0.21 -12.40 -2.08
CA TRP A 296 -0.24 -12.40 -3.47
C TRP A 296 -0.43 -13.81 -4.04
N GLU A 297 0.49 -14.73 -3.77
CA GLU A 297 0.34 -16.13 -4.15
C GLU A 297 -0.87 -16.78 -3.46
N SER A 298 -1.12 -16.46 -2.20
CA SER A 298 -2.27 -16.99 -1.46
C SER A 298 -3.57 -16.55 -2.13
N ILE A 299 -3.69 -15.28 -2.50
CA ILE A 299 -4.90 -14.73 -3.11
C ILE A 299 -5.09 -15.26 -4.54
N THR A 300 -4.01 -15.37 -5.32
CA THR A 300 -4.09 -15.80 -6.74
C THR A 300 -4.30 -17.30 -6.93
N LYS A 301 -3.92 -18.15 -5.96
CA LYS A 301 -4.15 -19.61 -6.01
C LYS A 301 -5.62 -19.99 -6.11
N GLU A 302 -6.54 -19.12 -5.69
CA GLU A 302 -7.98 -19.35 -5.76
C GLU A 302 -8.57 -19.12 -7.18
N GLY A 303 -7.75 -18.73 -8.16
CA GLY A 303 -8.09 -18.79 -9.59
C GLY A 303 -8.91 -17.63 -10.15
N HIS A 304 -9.17 -16.58 -9.36
CA HIS A 304 -10.05 -15.48 -9.75
C HIS A 304 -9.36 -14.23 -10.32
N PHE A 305 -8.01 -14.16 -10.34
CA PHE A 305 -7.28 -12.90 -10.49
C PHE A 305 -6.23 -12.88 -11.61
N SER A 306 -6.64 -13.15 -12.86
CA SER A 306 -5.70 -13.27 -13.99
C SER A 306 -5.10 -11.94 -14.48
N GLU A 307 -5.81 -10.82 -14.35
CA GLU A 307 -5.30 -9.50 -14.75
C GLU A 307 -4.34 -8.93 -13.69
N GLU A 308 -4.60 -9.23 -12.42
CA GLU A 308 -3.82 -8.81 -11.27
C GLU A 308 -2.41 -9.44 -11.29
N ILE A 309 -2.26 -10.65 -11.85
CA ILE A 309 -0.94 -11.26 -12.11
C ILE A 309 -0.11 -10.39 -13.06
N LYS A 310 -0.73 -9.74 -14.06
CA LYS A 310 0.00 -8.83 -14.96
C LYS A 310 0.50 -7.61 -14.20
N HIS A 311 -0.35 -7.02 -13.34
CA HIS A 311 0.03 -5.90 -12.47
C HIS A 311 1.17 -6.27 -11.54
N PHE A 312 1.11 -7.44 -10.89
CA PHE A 312 2.17 -7.93 -10.02
C PHE A 312 3.50 -8.10 -10.78
N ARG A 313 3.49 -8.78 -11.94
CA ARG A 313 4.69 -8.94 -12.79
C ARG A 313 5.26 -7.60 -13.22
N TRP A 314 4.40 -6.64 -13.52
CA TRP A 314 4.83 -5.30 -13.89
C TRP A 314 5.40 -4.53 -12.69
N ARG A 315 4.80 -4.59 -11.49
CA ARG A 315 5.39 -4.01 -10.27
C ARG A 315 6.75 -4.61 -9.96
N TRP A 316 6.93 -5.91 -10.15
CA TRP A 316 8.23 -6.56 -10.02
C TRP A 316 9.26 -5.98 -10.98
N LYS A 317 8.90 -5.75 -12.24
CA LYS A 317 9.78 -5.07 -13.21
C LYS A 317 10.10 -3.65 -12.79
N CYS A 318 9.09 -2.88 -12.35
CA CYS A 318 9.31 -1.54 -11.81
C CYS A 318 10.27 -1.56 -10.62
N MET A 319 10.06 -2.48 -9.66
CA MET A 319 10.94 -2.68 -8.52
C MET A 319 12.37 -2.95 -8.97
N ALA A 320 12.58 -3.88 -9.92
CA ALA A 320 13.90 -4.20 -10.44
C ALA A 320 14.55 -3.00 -11.15
N ALA A 321 13.76 -2.19 -11.85
CA ALA A 321 14.22 -0.97 -12.53
C ALA A 321 14.56 0.16 -11.55
N PHE A 322 13.76 0.33 -10.50
CA PHE A 322 14.00 1.31 -9.43
C PHE A 322 15.06 0.86 -8.44
N ASN A 323 15.39 -0.44 -8.41
CA ASN A 323 16.42 -0.94 -7.51
C ASN A 323 17.75 -0.25 -7.85
N PRO A 324 18.28 0.60 -6.95
CA PRO A 324 19.46 1.35 -7.28
C PRO A 324 20.69 0.43 -7.42
N CYS A 325 20.67 -0.84 -6.97
CA CYS A 325 21.83 -1.77 -7.03
C CYS A 325 21.68 -2.78 -8.14
N SER A 326 20.59 -2.75 -8.90
CA SER A 326 20.55 -3.47 -10.16
C SER A 326 21.85 -3.15 -10.92
N ALA A 327 22.48 -4.18 -11.51
CA ALA A 327 23.71 -4.00 -12.28
C ALA A 327 23.57 -2.85 -13.30
N LYS A 328 22.33 -2.69 -13.82
CA LYS A 328 21.86 -1.57 -14.63
C LYS A 328 22.03 -0.19 -13.97
N MET A 329 21.54 -0.01 -12.74
CA MET A 329 21.70 1.25 -11.99
C MET A 329 23.11 1.46 -11.43
N LYS A 330 23.87 0.39 -11.14
CA LYS A 330 25.31 0.46 -10.85
C LYS A 330 26.09 1.02 -12.05
N GLY A 331 25.83 0.51 -13.25
CA GLY A 331 26.42 1.01 -14.49
C GLY A 331 26.11 2.49 -14.73
N LEU A 332 24.86 2.93 -14.50
CA LEU A 332 24.48 4.33 -14.56
C LEU A 332 25.24 5.20 -13.56
N ARG A 333 25.47 4.72 -12.33
CA ARG A 333 26.29 5.44 -11.33
C ARG A 333 27.75 5.52 -11.71
N ASP A 334 28.32 4.45 -12.23
CA ASP A 334 29.74 4.45 -12.57
C ASP A 334 29.99 5.33 -13.80
N TYR A 335 29.02 5.39 -14.71
CA TYR A 335 28.96 6.37 -15.78
C TYR A 335 28.81 7.80 -15.23
N ASP A 336 27.87 8.04 -14.31
CA ASP A 336 27.66 9.36 -13.70
C ASP A 336 28.89 9.82 -12.89
N LYS A 337 29.57 8.94 -12.14
CA LYS A 337 30.84 9.26 -11.46
C LYS A 337 31.97 9.60 -12.43
N GLN A 338 31.99 9.00 -13.61
CA GLN A 338 32.96 9.33 -14.66
C GLN A 338 32.67 10.69 -15.31
N VAL A 339 31.40 11.11 -15.39
CA VAL A 339 30.96 12.37 -15.99
C VAL A 339 30.86 13.52 -14.96
N ALA A 340 30.59 13.20 -13.69
CA ALA A 340 30.32 14.14 -12.61
C ALA A 340 31.59 14.61 -11.89
N ARG A 341 32.36 15.46 -12.58
CA ARG A 341 32.75 16.72 -11.93
C ARG A 341 31.57 17.70 -12.01
N GLY A 342 30.52 17.46 -11.23
CA GLY A 342 29.63 18.54 -10.79
C GLY A 342 28.13 18.52 -11.14
N LEU A 343 27.51 17.39 -11.48
CA LEU A 343 26.07 17.30 -11.73
C LEU A 343 25.34 16.48 -10.65
N THR A 344 24.23 17.03 -10.14
CA THR A 344 23.22 16.33 -9.34
C THR A 344 21.89 16.43 -10.08
N ILE A 345 20.95 15.51 -9.84
CA ILE A 345 19.60 15.53 -10.44
C ILE A 345 18.91 16.90 -10.26
N ASN A 346 19.08 17.53 -9.08
CA ASN A 346 18.54 18.88 -8.83
C ASN A 346 19.23 19.99 -9.65
N LYS A 347 20.52 19.84 -9.98
CA LYS A 347 21.25 20.76 -10.86
C LYS A 347 20.83 20.63 -12.32
N LEU A 348 20.46 19.42 -12.76
CA LEU A 348 19.87 19.16 -14.08
C LEU A 348 18.51 19.87 -14.24
N PHE A 349 17.68 19.89 -13.19
CA PHE A 349 16.44 20.67 -13.20
C PHE A 349 16.68 22.19 -13.25
N GLN A 350 17.75 22.70 -12.62
CA GLN A 350 18.03 24.14 -12.51
C GLN A 350 18.66 24.74 -13.79
N MET A 351 19.63 24.06 -14.40
CA MET A 351 20.29 24.50 -15.65
C MET A 351 19.32 24.60 -16.84
N TRP A 352 18.23 23.84 -16.81
CA TRP A 352 17.23 23.82 -17.87
C TRP A 352 16.30 25.06 -17.86
N SER A 353 16.18 25.76 -16.73
CA SER A 353 15.38 26.99 -16.65
C SER A 353 16.01 28.17 -17.42
N GLU A 354 17.34 28.15 -17.64
CA GLU A 354 18.13 29.26 -18.19
C GLU A 354 18.47 29.11 -19.69
N GLY A 355 18.50 27.88 -20.23
CA GLY A 355 19.00 27.56 -21.58
C GLY A 355 18.08 27.87 -22.78
N ARG A 356 17.11 28.79 -22.65
CA ARG A 356 15.93 28.88 -23.52
C ARG A 356 16.11 29.56 -24.90
N ARG A 357 17.32 29.68 -25.46
CA ARG A 357 17.54 30.63 -26.59
C ARG A 357 18.18 30.16 -27.89
N LEU A 358 18.58 28.91 -28.06
CA LEU A 358 19.26 28.53 -29.30
C LEU A 358 18.75 27.21 -29.87
N VAL A 359 18.45 27.26 -31.16
CA VAL A 359 18.26 26.16 -32.12
C VAL A 359 16.83 25.62 -32.24
N SER A 360 16.05 26.26 -33.11
CA SER A 360 15.06 25.59 -33.95
C SER A 360 15.72 25.21 -35.28
N THR A 361 15.58 23.94 -35.70
CA THR A 361 15.19 23.49 -37.05
C THR A 361 15.56 22.02 -37.29
N ARG A 362 14.62 21.31 -37.94
CA ARG A 362 14.63 19.96 -38.56
C ARG A 362 14.56 18.73 -37.64
N PHE A 363 13.46 17.97 -37.72
CA PHE A 363 13.36 16.68 -38.43
C PHE A 363 11.94 16.06 -38.37
N GLU A 364 11.68 15.13 -39.30
CA GLU A 364 10.40 14.73 -39.90
C GLU A 364 9.73 13.52 -39.20
N TRP A 365 8.76 13.76 -38.32
CA TRP A 365 7.85 12.74 -37.74
C TRP A 365 6.39 12.83 -38.26
N TRP A 366 6.17 13.53 -39.36
CA TRP A 366 4.83 14.01 -39.75
C TRP A 366 4.00 13.05 -40.63
N TRP A 367 4.41 11.79 -40.80
CA TRP A 367 3.73 10.87 -41.73
C TRP A 367 2.66 9.98 -41.09
N TRP A 368 2.58 9.92 -39.76
CA TRP A 368 1.52 9.18 -39.08
C TRP A 368 0.37 10.12 -38.78
N THR A 369 -0.72 9.96 -39.51
CA THR A 369 -1.97 10.70 -39.25
C THR A 369 -2.77 10.00 -38.14
N ASP A 370 -3.61 10.75 -37.43
CA ASP A 370 -4.51 10.20 -36.39
C ASP A 370 -5.35 9.00 -36.89
N LYS A 371 -5.61 8.95 -38.20
CA LYS A 371 -6.29 7.86 -38.88
C LYS A 371 -5.54 6.53 -38.83
N HIS A 372 -4.21 6.54 -38.78
CA HIS A 372 -3.40 5.33 -38.65
C HIS A 372 -3.53 4.73 -37.25
N TRP A 373 -3.55 5.58 -36.21
CA TRP A 373 -3.77 5.14 -34.83
C TRP A 373 -5.20 4.63 -34.60
N GLU A 374 -6.18 5.30 -35.20
CA GLU A 374 -7.58 4.90 -35.10
C GLU A 374 -7.85 3.55 -35.79
N ASN A 375 -7.16 3.27 -36.90
CA ASN A 375 -7.27 1.99 -37.61
C ASN A 375 -6.66 0.82 -36.83
N LEU A 376 -5.50 1.03 -36.18
CA LEU A 376 -4.85 0.04 -35.33
C LEU A 376 -5.74 -0.37 -34.15
N TYR A 377 -6.36 0.62 -33.50
CA TYR A 377 -7.28 0.40 -32.39
C TYR A 377 -8.56 -0.32 -32.86
N ARG A 378 -9.11 0.06 -34.01
CA ARG A 378 -10.30 -0.59 -34.59
C ARG A 378 -10.04 -2.03 -35.03
N ALA A 379 -8.83 -2.37 -35.49
CA ALA A 379 -8.46 -3.73 -35.87
C ALA A 379 -8.38 -4.67 -34.66
N GLN A 380 -7.98 -4.17 -33.48
CA GLN A 380 -7.98 -4.95 -32.24
C GLN A 380 -9.38 -5.16 -31.64
N CYS A 381 -10.31 -4.22 -31.85
CA CYS A 381 -11.64 -4.27 -31.22
C CYS A 381 -12.73 -4.93 -32.08
N ASP A 382 -12.58 -5.04 -33.41
CA ASP A 382 -13.60 -5.62 -34.30
C ASP A 382 -12.99 -6.39 -35.50
N PRO A 383 -12.73 -7.70 -35.34
CA PRO A 383 -12.11 -8.56 -36.36
C PRO A 383 -12.96 -8.71 -37.65
N GLU A 384 -14.27 -8.47 -37.60
CA GLU A 384 -15.15 -8.59 -38.77
C GLU A 384 -14.96 -7.40 -39.73
N LYS A 385 -14.54 -6.24 -39.22
CA LYS A 385 -14.22 -5.05 -40.02
C LYS A 385 -12.93 -5.23 -40.82
N TYR A 386 -12.00 -6.02 -40.30
CA TYR A 386 -10.73 -6.41 -40.94
C TYR A 386 -10.93 -7.16 -42.28
N LYS A 387 -12.02 -7.93 -42.40
CA LYS A 387 -12.36 -8.64 -43.65
C LYS A 387 -12.80 -7.71 -44.79
N LYS A 388 -13.15 -6.46 -44.49
CA LYS A 388 -13.65 -5.45 -45.46
C LYS A 388 -12.55 -4.56 -46.04
N LEU A 389 -11.32 -4.64 -45.54
CA LEU A 389 -10.16 -3.93 -46.11
C LEU A 389 -9.87 -4.41 -47.53
N ASP A 390 -9.38 -3.54 -48.40
CA ASP A 390 -9.09 -3.93 -49.78
C ASP A 390 -7.84 -4.84 -49.86
N ARG A 391 -7.58 -5.41 -51.04
CA ARG A 391 -6.51 -6.40 -51.25
C ARG A 391 -5.10 -5.83 -51.01
N GLU A 392 -4.87 -4.55 -51.27
CA GLU A 392 -3.60 -3.83 -51.01
C GLU A 392 -3.44 -3.54 -49.51
N GLU A 393 -4.51 -3.13 -48.82
CA GLU A 393 -4.50 -2.92 -47.36
C GLU A 393 -4.22 -4.23 -46.61
N ARG A 394 -4.87 -5.33 -47.02
CA ARG A 394 -4.61 -6.68 -46.49
C ARG A 394 -3.24 -7.25 -46.87
N LYS A 395 -2.53 -6.65 -47.83
CA LYS A 395 -1.18 -7.05 -48.22
C LYS A 395 -0.14 -6.31 -47.38
N MET A 396 -0.32 -5.01 -47.16
CA MET A 396 0.53 -4.23 -46.25
C MET A 396 0.43 -4.74 -44.81
N GLU A 397 -0.76 -5.10 -44.34
CA GLU A 397 -0.91 -5.70 -43.00
C GLU A 397 -0.34 -7.12 -42.93
N ARG A 398 -0.45 -7.93 -43.99
CA ARG A 398 0.20 -9.27 -44.02
C ARG A 398 1.71 -9.19 -44.06
N GLU A 399 2.27 -8.17 -44.71
CA GLU A 399 3.71 -7.91 -44.67
C GLU A 399 4.14 -7.45 -43.27
N ALA A 400 3.30 -6.69 -42.55
CA ALA A 400 3.51 -6.34 -41.14
C ALA A 400 3.34 -7.54 -40.17
N GLU A 401 2.38 -8.44 -40.42
CA GLU A 401 2.13 -9.67 -39.63
C GLU A 401 3.14 -10.79 -39.93
N SER A 402 3.70 -10.85 -41.15
CA SER A 402 4.72 -11.85 -41.51
C SER A 402 6.06 -11.64 -40.81
N GLY A 403 6.28 -10.44 -40.24
CA GLY A 403 7.35 -10.20 -39.25
C GLY A 403 7.06 -10.76 -37.86
N TRP A 404 5.82 -11.18 -37.58
CA TRP A 404 5.34 -11.61 -36.26
C TRP A 404 4.91 -13.09 -36.19
N PHE A 405 4.54 -13.73 -37.30
CA PHE A 405 3.92 -15.07 -37.28
C PHE A 405 4.88 -16.26 -37.04
N LEU A 406 6.16 -16.01 -36.78
CA LEU A 406 7.15 -17.05 -36.46
C LEU A 406 7.28 -17.37 -34.96
N ASP A 407 6.48 -16.75 -34.07
CA ASP A 407 6.75 -16.81 -32.61
C ASP A 407 5.61 -17.34 -31.73
N LEU A 408 4.45 -17.70 -32.28
CA LEU A 408 3.32 -18.23 -31.46
C LEU A 408 3.30 -19.76 -31.33
N SER A 409 4.12 -20.49 -32.08
CA SER A 409 4.30 -21.95 -31.91
C SER A 409 5.37 -22.32 -30.87
N ILE A 410 6.04 -21.36 -30.25
CA ILE A 410 7.04 -21.57 -29.17
C ILE A 410 6.43 -21.38 -27.77
N LEU A 411 5.14 -21.03 -27.65
CA LEU A 411 4.47 -20.82 -26.36
C LEU A 411 3.86 -22.09 -25.72
N SER A 412 4.07 -23.28 -26.29
CA SER A 412 3.87 -24.54 -25.56
C SER A 412 5.17 -24.96 -24.87
N ILE A 413 5.59 -24.20 -23.86
CA ILE A 413 6.63 -24.62 -22.92
C ILE A 413 5.95 -24.92 -21.58
N THR A 414 5.51 -26.16 -21.45
CA THR A 414 5.24 -26.83 -20.17
C THR A 414 6.51 -27.42 -19.54
N GLU A 415 7.71 -27.03 -19.95
CA GLU A 415 8.95 -27.59 -19.41
C GLU A 415 9.98 -26.48 -19.09
N GLY A 416 10.22 -26.28 -17.79
CA GLY A 416 11.52 -25.85 -17.27
C GLY A 416 11.98 -24.42 -17.57
N TYR A 417 11.31 -23.42 -17.01
CA TYR A 417 11.96 -22.13 -16.76
C TYR A 417 12.78 -22.24 -15.47
N GLN A 418 14.06 -22.62 -15.57
CA GLN A 418 15.04 -22.29 -14.53
C GLN A 418 15.45 -20.84 -14.76
N VAL A 419 14.85 -19.93 -13.98
CA VAL A 419 15.44 -18.61 -13.74
C VAL A 419 16.85 -18.86 -13.22
N GLN A 420 17.87 -18.20 -13.77
CA GLN A 420 19.20 -18.24 -13.16
C GLN A 420 19.09 -17.77 -11.71
N GLU A 421 19.23 -18.73 -10.81
CA GLU A 421 19.14 -18.56 -9.36
C GLU A 421 20.35 -17.77 -8.86
N GLU A 422 20.05 -16.86 -7.93
CA GLU A 422 20.97 -16.17 -7.02
C GLU A 422 21.74 -14.97 -7.59
N ALA A 423 21.14 -13.78 -7.47
CA ALA A 423 21.97 -12.58 -7.34
C ALA A 423 22.72 -12.65 -6.00
N SER A 424 23.95 -12.15 -5.95
CA SER A 424 24.80 -12.31 -4.77
C SER A 424 24.15 -11.66 -3.54
N PRO A 425 24.25 -12.26 -2.33
CA PRO A 425 23.73 -11.68 -1.08
C PRO A 425 24.29 -10.29 -0.73
N GLU A 426 25.35 -9.86 -1.43
CA GLU A 426 26.02 -8.58 -1.22
C GLU A 426 25.37 -7.42 -2.01
N ASP A 427 24.34 -7.71 -2.84
CA ASP A 427 23.70 -6.74 -3.74
C ASP A 427 22.36 -6.16 -3.24
N GLY A 428 21.87 -6.58 -2.07
CA GLY A 428 20.67 -6.01 -1.46
C GLY A 428 20.96 -4.69 -0.74
N TRP A 429 20.30 -3.60 -1.13
CA TRP A 429 20.30 -2.37 -0.31
C TRP A 429 19.53 -2.63 0.99
N ASP A 430 20.02 -2.05 2.08
CA ASP A 430 19.24 -1.91 3.30
C ASP A 430 18.04 -0.96 3.03
N ILE A 431 16.94 -1.16 3.75
CA ILE A 431 15.73 -0.34 3.66
C ILE A 431 16.10 1.15 3.76
N GLU A 432 17.04 1.51 4.64
CA GLU A 432 17.55 2.87 4.80
C GLU A 432 17.99 3.54 3.50
N GLU A 433 18.57 2.77 2.59
CA GLU A 433 19.18 3.32 1.41
C GLU A 433 18.15 3.57 0.29
N TRP A 434 17.06 2.80 0.25
CA TRP A 434 15.87 3.16 -0.54
C TRP A 434 15.33 4.53 -0.16
N PHE A 435 15.19 4.78 1.15
CA PHE A 435 14.74 6.08 1.67
C PHE A 435 15.73 7.21 1.44
N ARG A 436 17.04 6.91 1.42
CA ARG A 436 18.07 7.86 1.04
C ARG A 436 18.01 8.23 -0.45
N PHE A 437 17.76 7.27 -1.33
CA PHE A 437 17.75 7.48 -2.78
C PHE A 437 16.45 8.13 -3.28
N TYR A 438 15.32 7.81 -2.62
CA TYR A 438 14.00 8.35 -2.93
C TYR A 438 13.47 9.20 -1.76
N PRO A 439 14.08 10.35 -1.45
CA PRO A 439 13.71 11.18 -0.29
C PRO A 439 12.34 11.86 -0.41
N GLU A 440 11.66 11.72 -1.54
CA GLU A 440 10.28 12.19 -1.75
C GLU A 440 9.28 11.04 -1.95
N GLY A 441 9.73 9.80 -1.74
CA GLY A 441 9.03 8.60 -2.16
C GLY A 441 9.14 8.34 -3.66
N ILE A 442 8.50 7.28 -4.11
CA ILE A 442 8.39 6.93 -5.54
C ILE A 442 7.19 7.71 -6.12
N PRO A 443 7.17 8.20 -7.37
CA PRO A 443 5.98 8.82 -7.98
C PRO A 443 4.98 7.76 -8.47
N PRO A 444 3.74 8.14 -8.84
CA PRO A 444 2.79 7.20 -9.45
C PRO A 444 3.42 6.44 -10.61
N LEU A 445 3.06 5.17 -10.71
CA LEU A 445 3.51 4.22 -11.72
C LEU A 445 2.57 4.27 -12.93
N ASP A 446 2.23 5.47 -13.41
CA ASP A 446 1.27 5.61 -14.52
C ASP A 446 1.88 5.20 -15.88
N GLU A 447 1.08 5.33 -16.95
CA GLU A 447 1.50 5.03 -18.32
C GLU A 447 2.77 5.80 -18.73
N ASP A 448 3.06 6.98 -18.17
CA ASP A 448 4.29 7.69 -18.50
C ASP A 448 5.52 6.94 -17.95
N LEU A 449 5.39 6.29 -16.79
CA LEU A 449 6.42 5.42 -16.25
C LEU A 449 6.52 4.10 -17.03
N PHE A 450 5.40 3.55 -17.50
CA PHE A 450 5.41 2.40 -18.41
C PHE A 450 6.08 2.75 -19.76
N ILE A 451 5.79 3.92 -20.32
CA ILE A 451 6.46 4.45 -21.51
C ILE A 451 7.95 4.64 -21.23
N PHE A 452 8.30 5.15 -20.05
CA PHE A 452 9.70 5.23 -19.62
C PHE A 452 10.35 3.84 -19.55
N GLU A 453 9.69 2.83 -18.98
CA GLU A 453 10.22 1.45 -18.93
C GLU A 453 10.26 0.80 -20.32
N ALA A 454 9.30 1.02 -21.20
CA ALA A 454 9.33 0.51 -22.56
C ALA A 454 10.48 1.16 -23.35
N GLU A 455 10.63 2.48 -23.26
CA GLU A 455 11.70 3.24 -23.90
C GLU A 455 13.09 2.90 -23.30
N MET A 456 13.17 2.64 -21.97
CA MET A 456 14.40 2.31 -21.24
C MET A 456 14.65 0.81 -21.03
N GLY A 457 13.70 -0.04 -21.39
CA GLY A 457 13.80 -1.49 -21.34
C GLY A 457 14.40 -1.99 -22.64
N HIS A 458 13.89 -1.48 -23.77
CA HIS A 458 14.39 -1.81 -25.10
C HIS A 458 15.82 -1.32 -25.37
N VAL A 459 16.25 -0.24 -24.73
CA VAL A 459 17.61 0.31 -24.94
C VAL A 459 18.66 -0.38 -24.06
N TRP A 460 18.26 -1.21 -23.07
CA TRP A 460 19.17 -1.57 -21.97
C TRP A 460 19.09 -3.01 -21.43
N SER A 461 18.43 -3.96 -22.12
CA SER A 461 18.69 -5.39 -21.86
C SER A 461 19.60 -5.97 -22.95
N GLU A 462 20.63 -6.73 -22.55
CA GLU A 462 21.47 -7.51 -23.48
C GLU A 462 20.64 -8.58 -24.24
N GLU A 463 19.46 -8.93 -23.72
CA GLU A 463 18.51 -9.86 -24.32
C GLU A 463 17.38 -9.16 -25.11
N SER A 464 17.44 -7.84 -25.30
CA SER A 464 16.54 -7.15 -26.21
C SER A 464 16.82 -7.67 -27.62
N ARG A 465 15.83 -8.27 -28.29
CA ARG A 465 15.96 -8.68 -29.71
C ARG A 465 16.26 -7.50 -30.64
N PHE A 466 16.13 -6.26 -30.17
CA PHE A 466 16.74 -5.10 -30.80
C PHE A 466 18.13 -4.93 -30.21
N GLU A 467 19.17 -5.39 -30.91
CA GLU A 467 20.55 -5.06 -30.53
C GLU A 467 20.66 -3.55 -30.27
N PRO A 468 21.41 -3.08 -29.25
CA PRO A 468 21.72 -1.66 -29.04
C PRO A 468 22.45 -0.99 -30.22
N ARG A 469 22.65 -1.66 -31.35
CA ARG A 469 23.51 -1.24 -32.46
C ARG A 469 22.80 -0.44 -33.56
N ASP A 470 21.49 -0.59 -33.75
CA ASP A 470 20.84 -0.05 -34.95
C ASP A 470 20.18 1.33 -34.78
N ARG A 471 19.79 1.73 -33.56
CA ARG A 471 19.11 3.02 -33.36
C ARG A 471 20.03 4.18 -32.97
N PHE A 472 21.15 3.94 -32.29
CA PHE A 472 22.05 5.01 -31.86
C PHE A 472 23.50 4.54 -32.01
N ARG A 473 24.23 5.15 -32.96
CA ARG A 473 25.64 4.82 -33.21
C ARG A 473 26.57 5.20 -32.05
N ASN A 474 26.14 6.13 -31.20
CA ASN A 474 26.85 6.47 -29.98
C ASN A 474 25.88 6.95 -28.88
N TRP A 475 26.41 7.01 -27.67
CA TRP A 475 25.69 7.34 -26.45
C TRP A 475 25.15 8.78 -26.36
N ASN A 476 25.82 9.72 -27.02
CA ASN A 476 25.40 11.12 -27.03
C ASN A 476 24.10 11.28 -27.81
N ASP A 477 23.88 10.46 -28.85
CA ASP A 477 22.65 10.47 -29.64
C ASP A 477 21.47 9.92 -28.84
N ALA A 478 21.67 8.85 -28.05
CA ALA A 478 20.65 8.29 -27.17
C ALA A 478 20.26 9.27 -26.05
N THR A 479 21.25 9.94 -25.45
CA THR A 479 21.04 10.95 -24.40
C THR A 479 20.32 12.19 -24.94
N PHE A 480 20.70 12.68 -26.12
CA PHE A 480 20.01 13.78 -26.81
C PHE A 480 18.56 13.44 -27.15
N PHE A 481 18.30 12.21 -27.62
CA PHE A 481 16.95 11.75 -27.94
C PHE A 481 16.07 11.57 -26.69
N TRP A 482 16.65 11.06 -25.59
CA TRP A 482 16.03 10.98 -24.26
C TRP A 482 15.59 12.36 -23.77
N GLU A 483 16.48 13.36 -23.82
CA GLU A 483 16.14 14.73 -23.42
C GLU A 483 15.07 15.34 -24.33
N TYR A 484 15.16 15.15 -25.64
CA TYR A 484 14.24 15.74 -26.61
C TYR A 484 12.81 15.17 -26.50
N SER A 485 12.67 13.84 -26.37
CA SER A 485 11.38 13.15 -26.26
C SER A 485 10.65 13.49 -24.95
N TRP A 486 11.36 13.44 -23.82
CA TRP A 486 10.81 13.76 -22.50
C TRP A 486 10.37 15.23 -22.41
N LYS A 487 11.19 16.17 -22.91
CA LYS A 487 10.89 17.61 -22.91
C LYS A 487 9.71 17.95 -23.82
N SER A 488 9.57 17.28 -24.97
CA SER A 488 8.45 17.51 -25.91
C SER A 488 7.11 17.02 -25.36
N LYS A 489 7.08 15.84 -24.71
CA LYS A 489 5.86 15.28 -24.08
C LYS A 489 5.39 16.11 -22.87
N MET A 490 6.32 16.58 -22.03
CA MET A 490 6.01 17.51 -20.93
C MET A 490 5.50 18.88 -21.44
N PHE A 491 6.09 19.41 -22.52
CA PHE A 491 5.68 20.69 -23.11
C PHE A 491 4.26 20.62 -23.72
N LEU A 492 3.89 19.49 -24.34
CA LEU A 492 2.54 19.24 -24.86
C LEU A 492 1.49 19.12 -23.74
N LYS A 493 1.79 18.41 -22.64
CA LYS A 493 0.90 18.34 -21.46
C LYS A 493 0.70 19.71 -20.80
N THR A 494 1.74 20.55 -20.73
CA THR A 494 1.65 21.89 -20.14
C THR A 494 0.94 22.91 -21.04
N ARG A 495 1.06 22.76 -22.37
CA ARG A 495 0.35 23.60 -23.35
C ARG A 495 -1.14 23.26 -23.41
N ASN A 496 -1.52 21.99 -23.37
CA ASN A 496 -2.92 21.56 -23.34
C ASN A 496 -3.66 22.00 -22.07
N ARG A 497 -2.95 22.12 -20.93
CA ARG A 497 -3.52 22.73 -19.71
C ARG A 497 -3.72 24.24 -19.79
N ARG A 498 -3.01 24.95 -20.68
CA ARG A 498 -3.16 26.41 -20.88
C ARG A 498 -4.15 26.78 -22.00
N SER A 499 -4.32 25.92 -23.01
CA SER A 499 -5.29 26.15 -24.10
C SER A 499 -6.73 25.74 -23.75
N GLY A 500 -6.96 25.11 -22.59
CA GLY A 500 -8.30 24.87 -22.05
C GLY A 500 -8.93 26.07 -21.31
N CYS A 501 -8.23 27.21 -21.24
CA CYS A 501 -8.68 28.40 -20.53
C CYS A 501 -8.68 29.62 -21.47
N SER A 502 -9.56 29.60 -22.47
CA SER A 502 -9.90 30.80 -23.27
C SER A 502 -11.31 30.71 -23.83
N CYS A 503 -12.31 30.75 -22.94
CA CYS A 503 -13.70 31.11 -23.27
C CYS A 503 -14.33 31.85 -22.08
N CYS A 504 -13.74 32.99 -21.70
CA CYS A 504 -14.45 34.08 -21.03
C CYS A 504 -14.07 35.36 -21.78
N GLY A 505 -14.89 35.74 -22.76
CA GLY A 505 -14.88 37.08 -23.32
C GLY A 505 -15.76 37.98 -22.45
N GLU A 506 -15.23 39.12 -22.05
CA GLU A 506 -15.98 40.25 -21.50
C GLU A 506 -16.58 41.07 -22.66
N HIS A 507 -17.91 41.14 -22.75
CA HIS A 507 -18.77 42.32 -22.97
C HIS A 507 -20.18 41.95 -23.43
#